data_AF-A0A9X3TRI1-F1
#
_entry.id   AF-A0A9X3TRI1-F1
#
_cell.length_a   1.000
_cell.length_b   1.000
_cell.length_c   1.000
_cell.angle_alpha   90.00
_cell.angle_beta   90.00
_cell.angle_gamma   90.00
#
_symmetry.space_group_name_H-M   'P 1'
#
loop_
_entity.id
_entity.type
_entity.pdbx_description
1 polymer ?
#
loop_
_entity_poly.entity_id
_entity_poly.type
_entity_poly.pdbx_seq_one_letter_code
_entity_poly.pdbx_strand_id
1 'polypeptide(L)'
;MLDTVPIFQSIKSAKKVEHFNCPYDKLIVCSYKLPRQQFIDLIRPARFETDDDKSFYRYKLVHDLFSVYWMQMNPLAPKTSIMLNPWKHQLSPDDLLALIDFIIGSHLETHVAHNDDKLDWFQFMTSKDLAKRLYVGYQKKPPRDYHDLGQTYLYGKRSGQQAKNYDKAEEQGLDGEIWTRLEKSRKRRDKRSRPTLMQFLLDQRCDALKNVVIVDIDKFSGRDKIMRRINKYGTFQEAYMSLTEEEKRKIKRHEAFKSPLFDVVAMFKSELDKWLSLSPNLHFMCKVFPVFKASWGGRDKLQYRVVRLKPIHLNYTEALSAYIGDNNRFSLRNDYLAEISL
;
A
#
# COMPACT_ATOMS: atom_id res chain seq x y z
N MET A 1 -20.27 17.19 -14.02
CA MET A 1 -19.86 16.52 -15.28
C MET A 1 -19.04 15.25 -15.05
N LEU A 2 -18.02 15.22 -14.18
CA LEU A 2 -17.33 13.95 -13.88
C LEU A 2 -18.27 12.89 -13.27
N ASP A 3 -19.22 13.31 -12.44
CA ASP A 3 -20.21 12.42 -11.82
C ASP A 3 -21.22 11.77 -12.78
N THR A 4 -21.27 12.22 -14.03
CA THR A 4 -22.12 11.61 -15.07
C THR A 4 -21.38 10.53 -15.87
N VAL A 5 -20.07 10.35 -15.63
CA VAL A 5 -19.31 9.30 -16.31
C VAL A 5 -19.54 7.96 -15.60
N PRO A 6 -19.86 6.86 -16.33
CA PRO A 6 -20.29 5.58 -15.76
C PRO A 6 -19.38 5.01 -14.67
N ILE A 7 -18.06 5.17 -14.81
CA ILE A 7 -17.10 4.67 -13.82
C ILE A 7 -17.31 5.29 -12.43
N PHE A 8 -17.59 6.59 -12.35
CA PHE A 8 -17.82 7.26 -11.07
C PHE A 8 -19.15 6.84 -10.45
N GLN A 9 -20.16 6.61 -11.28
CA GLN A 9 -21.46 6.12 -10.83
C GLN A 9 -21.34 4.69 -10.28
N SER A 10 -20.57 3.83 -10.96
CA SER A 10 -20.26 2.47 -10.49
C SER A 10 -19.57 2.50 -9.13
N ILE A 11 -18.49 3.26 -8.98
CA ILE A 11 -17.75 3.37 -7.71
C ILE A 11 -18.63 3.92 -6.58
N LYS A 12 -19.41 4.98 -6.85
CA LYS A 12 -20.32 5.56 -5.86
C LYS A 12 -21.43 4.60 -5.44
N SER A 13 -21.88 3.73 -6.34
CA SER A 13 -22.91 2.73 -6.05
C SER A 13 -22.33 1.55 -5.26
N ALA A 14 -21.15 1.06 -5.63
CA ALA A 14 -20.46 -0.04 -4.96
C ALA A 14 -20.09 0.27 -3.49
N LYS A 15 -19.77 1.54 -3.18
CA LYS A 15 -19.55 2.02 -1.81
C LYS A 15 -20.68 1.74 -0.82
N LYS A 16 -21.89 1.46 -1.31
CA LYS A 16 -23.06 1.20 -0.47
C LYS A 16 -23.21 -0.27 -0.05
N VAL A 17 -22.40 -1.18 -0.61
CA VAL A 17 -22.69 -2.62 -0.58
C VAL A 17 -21.80 -3.39 0.40
N GLU A 18 -20.50 -3.08 0.52
CA GLU A 18 -19.65 -3.70 1.55
C GLU A 18 -18.34 -2.93 1.80
N HIS A 19 -17.97 -2.75 3.07
CA HIS A 19 -16.68 -2.18 3.45
C HIS A 19 -15.59 -3.25 3.42
N PHE A 20 -14.41 -2.91 2.90
CA PHE A 20 -13.26 -3.81 2.88
C PHE A 20 -11.96 -3.14 3.32
N ASN A 21 -11.03 -3.96 3.83
CA ASN A 21 -9.72 -3.50 4.24
C ASN A 21 -8.79 -3.38 3.03
N CYS A 22 -8.54 -2.14 2.60
CA CYS A 22 -7.49 -1.85 1.63
C CYS A 22 -6.14 -1.67 2.35
N PRO A 23 -5.04 -2.31 1.89
CA PRO A 23 -3.71 -2.18 2.51
C PRO A 23 -2.98 -0.86 2.17
N TYR A 24 -3.57 -0.01 1.32
CA TYR A 24 -2.96 1.23 0.84
C TYR A 24 -3.77 2.46 1.25
N ASP A 25 -3.18 3.34 2.04
CA ASP A 25 -3.77 4.64 2.37
C ASP A 25 -3.56 5.67 1.24
N LYS A 26 -2.41 5.59 0.56
CA LYS A 26 -2.10 6.50 -0.56
C LYS A 26 -1.41 5.74 -1.66
N LEU A 27 -1.80 6.03 -2.89
CA LEU A 27 -1.08 5.62 -4.08
C LEU A 27 -0.90 6.81 -5.01
N ILE A 28 0.35 7.14 -5.34
CA ILE A 28 0.68 8.11 -6.38
C ILE A 28 1.25 7.35 -7.57
N VAL A 29 0.46 7.32 -8.63
CA VAL A 29 0.80 6.75 -9.92
C VAL A 29 1.23 7.87 -10.85
N CYS A 30 2.23 7.64 -11.70
CA CYS A 30 2.69 8.62 -12.66
C CYS A 30 2.80 8.05 -14.07
N SER A 31 2.63 8.92 -15.06
CA SER A 31 2.79 8.62 -16.48
C SER A 31 3.69 9.66 -17.16
N TYR A 32 4.41 9.21 -18.19
CA TYR A 32 5.18 10.07 -19.08
C TYR A 32 4.36 10.56 -20.28
N LYS A 33 3.06 10.25 -20.30
CA LYS A 33 2.06 10.79 -21.23
C LYS A 33 1.19 11.86 -20.53
N LEU A 34 0.61 12.74 -21.33
CA LEU A 34 -0.44 13.66 -20.84
C LEU A 34 -1.74 12.90 -20.63
N PRO A 35 -2.70 13.43 -19.85
CA PRO A 35 -4.03 12.84 -19.76
C PRO A 35 -4.71 12.75 -21.13
N ARG A 36 -5.63 11.80 -21.29
CA ARG A 36 -6.40 11.62 -22.53
C ARG A 36 -7.17 12.90 -22.88
N GLN A 37 -7.29 13.20 -24.17
CA GLN A 37 -8.01 14.37 -24.64
C GLN A 37 -9.48 14.36 -24.17
N GLN A 38 -10.15 13.19 -24.21
CA GLN A 38 -11.51 13.01 -23.69
C GLN A 38 -11.64 13.38 -22.20
N PHE A 39 -10.65 13.00 -21.38
CA PHE A 39 -10.61 13.39 -19.98
C PHE A 39 -10.45 14.91 -19.84
N ILE A 40 -9.51 15.50 -20.60
CA ILE A 40 -9.27 16.94 -20.61
C ILE A 40 -10.52 17.71 -21.04
N ASP A 41 -11.20 17.29 -22.10
CA ASP A 41 -12.38 17.97 -22.63
C ASP A 41 -13.53 17.98 -21.62
N LEU A 42 -13.69 16.90 -20.86
CA LEU A 42 -14.70 16.78 -19.80
C LEU A 42 -14.42 17.73 -18.62
N ILE A 43 -13.15 17.97 -18.31
CA ILE A 43 -12.75 18.80 -17.14
C ILE A 43 -12.37 20.23 -17.53
N ARG A 44 -12.20 20.54 -18.82
CA ARG A 44 -11.83 21.87 -19.33
C ARG A 44 -12.69 23.02 -18.79
N PRO A 45 -14.00 22.84 -18.47
CA PRO A 45 -14.82 23.89 -17.85
C PRO A 45 -14.50 24.15 -16.37
N ALA A 46 -13.79 23.24 -15.69
CA ALA A 46 -13.42 23.38 -14.28
C ALA A 46 -12.11 24.16 -14.16
N ARG A 47 -12.12 25.24 -13.35
CA ARG A 47 -11.01 26.16 -13.17
C ARG A 47 -9.72 25.44 -12.73
N PHE A 48 -8.62 25.80 -13.38
CA PHE A 48 -7.27 25.33 -13.05
C PHE A 48 -6.75 26.13 -11.85
N GLU A 49 -6.55 25.49 -10.71
CA GLU A 49 -5.83 26.09 -9.58
C GLU A 49 -4.33 26.14 -9.92
N THR A 50 -3.85 27.32 -10.31
CA THR A 50 -2.44 27.69 -10.18
C THR A 50 -2.24 28.22 -8.76
N ASP A 51 -2.22 27.32 -7.78
CA ASP A 51 -1.67 27.71 -6.47
C ASP A 51 -0.17 27.90 -6.63
N ASP A 52 0.27 29.09 -6.24
CA ASP A 52 1.59 29.69 -6.43
C ASP A 52 2.71 29.06 -5.57
N ASP A 53 2.57 27.77 -5.24
CA ASP A 53 3.44 27.10 -4.29
C ASP A 53 4.04 25.81 -4.87
N LYS A 54 5.28 25.94 -5.37
CA LYS A 54 6.26 24.83 -5.48
C LYS A 54 5.78 23.62 -6.28
N SER A 55 4.83 23.79 -7.20
CA SER A 55 4.27 22.69 -7.97
C SER A 55 5.21 22.33 -9.13
N PHE A 56 5.46 21.03 -9.30
CA PHE A 56 6.21 20.51 -10.44
C PHE A 56 5.41 20.55 -11.75
N TYR A 57 4.19 21.11 -11.75
CA TYR A 57 3.14 20.96 -12.78
C TYR A 57 2.34 22.24 -12.95
N ARG A 58 1.92 22.52 -14.19
CA ARG A 58 1.14 23.70 -14.54
C ARG A 58 -0.34 23.55 -14.18
N TYR A 59 -0.87 22.33 -14.23
CA TYR A 59 -2.29 22.07 -14.03
C TYR A 59 -2.52 21.06 -12.91
N LYS A 60 -3.59 21.29 -12.16
CA LYS A 60 -4.07 20.47 -11.04
C LYS A 60 -5.59 20.37 -11.13
N LEU A 61 -6.10 19.16 -10.95
CA LEU A 61 -7.51 18.87 -10.75
C LEU A 61 -7.64 18.10 -9.43
N VAL A 62 -8.49 18.58 -8.54
CA VAL A 62 -8.87 17.86 -7.32
C VAL A 62 -10.30 17.38 -7.47
N HIS A 63 -10.49 16.08 -7.38
CA HIS A 63 -11.77 15.41 -7.34
C HIS A 63 -11.86 14.58 -6.06
N ASP A 64 -13.06 14.24 -5.62
CA ASP A 64 -13.26 13.47 -4.39
C ASP A 64 -12.51 12.13 -4.39
N LEU A 65 -12.42 11.46 -5.54
CA LEU A 65 -11.76 10.15 -5.66
C LEU A 65 -10.25 10.22 -5.95
N PHE A 66 -9.78 11.33 -6.52
CA PHE A 66 -8.40 11.44 -6.99
C PHE A 66 -7.96 12.89 -7.16
N SER A 67 -6.66 13.11 -7.23
CA SER A 67 -6.09 14.36 -7.73
C SER A 67 -5.16 14.10 -8.91
N VAL A 68 -5.30 14.87 -9.99
CA VAL A 68 -4.45 14.77 -11.18
C VAL A 68 -3.64 16.04 -11.32
N TYR A 69 -2.34 15.89 -11.54
CA TYR A 69 -1.40 16.96 -11.83
C TYR A 69 -0.76 16.67 -13.18
N TRP A 70 -0.72 17.62 -14.10
CA TRP A 70 -0.15 17.40 -15.42
C TRP A 70 0.48 18.65 -16.02
N MET A 71 1.18 18.45 -17.14
CA MET A 71 2.00 19.45 -17.81
C MET A 71 3.15 19.93 -16.91
N GLN A 72 4.20 19.10 -16.84
CA GLN A 72 5.35 19.33 -15.98
C GLN A 72 6.01 20.70 -16.25
N MET A 73 6.28 21.44 -15.17
CA MET A 73 7.16 22.62 -15.19
C MET A 73 8.61 22.23 -14.91
N ASN A 74 8.82 21.13 -14.19
CA ASN A 74 10.14 20.56 -13.97
C ASN A 74 10.40 19.39 -14.93
N PRO A 75 11.48 19.42 -15.74
CA PRO A 75 11.81 18.36 -16.67
C PRO A 75 12.05 16.97 -16.05
N LEU A 76 12.41 16.92 -14.76
CA LEU A 76 12.64 15.67 -14.01
C LEU A 76 11.36 15.04 -13.47
N ALA A 77 10.25 15.77 -13.48
CA ALA A 77 8.96 15.23 -13.09
C ALA A 77 8.37 14.36 -14.22
N PRO A 78 7.44 13.44 -13.91
CA PRO A 78 6.55 12.85 -14.90
C PRO A 78 5.69 13.90 -15.61
N LYS A 79 5.13 13.58 -16.78
CA LYS A 79 4.19 14.49 -17.45
C LYS A 79 2.84 14.56 -16.75
N THR A 80 2.44 13.47 -16.10
CA THR A 80 1.20 13.37 -15.32
C THR A 80 1.45 12.58 -14.03
N SER A 81 0.82 13.03 -12.95
CA SER A 81 0.78 12.37 -11.65
C SER A 81 -0.67 12.27 -11.17
N ILE A 82 -1.08 11.08 -10.76
CA ILE A 82 -2.41 10.77 -10.24
C ILE A 82 -2.22 10.33 -8.80
N MET A 83 -2.85 11.04 -7.87
CA MET A 83 -2.92 10.67 -6.46
C MET A 83 -4.29 10.07 -6.17
N LEU A 84 -4.29 8.88 -5.56
CA LEU A 84 -5.46 8.13 -5.14
C LEU A 84 -5.34 7.83 -3.65
N ASN A 85 -6.47 7.76 -2.95
CA ASN A 85 -6.57 7.20 -1.60
C ASN A 85 -7.51 5.97 -1.66
N PRO A 86 -6.98 4.78 -2.01
CA PRO A 86 -7.79 3.60 -2.22
C PRO A 86 -8.56 3.18 -0.97
N TRP A 87 -7.97 3.34 0.22
CA TRP A 87 -8.63 3.03 1.48
C TRP A 87 -9.80 3.98 1.80
N LYS A 88 -9.57 5.31 1.79
CA LYS A 88 -10.60 6.31 2.12
C LYS A 88 -11.82 6.21 1.20
N HIS A 89 -11.57 5.89 -0.07
CA HIS A 89 -12.62 5.81 -1.07
C HIS A 89 -13.07 4.39 -1.36
N GLN A 90 -12.62 3.39 -0.59
CA GLN A 90 -13.02 1.99 -0.76
C GLN A 90 -12.91 1.56 -2.24
N LEU A 91 -11.77 1.86 -2.88
CA LEU A 91 -11.52 1.50 -4.27
C LEU A 91 -11.05 0.05 -4.34
N SER A 92 -11.78 -0.77 -5.10
CA SER A 92 -11.29 -2.10 -5.45
C SER A 92 -10.07 -1.97 -6.38
N PRO A 93 -9.29 -3.04 -6.60
CA PRO A 93 -8.23 -3.01 -7.59
C PRO A 93 -8.74 -2.65 -8.99
N ASP A 94 -9.93 -3.13 -9.38
CA ASP A 94 -10.51 -2.82 -10.69
C ASP A 94 -10.92 -1.36 -10.80
N ASP A 95 -11.51 -0.77 -9.75
CA ASP A 95 -11.83 0.66 -9.72
C ASP A 95 -10.56 1.50 -9.88
N LEU A 96 -9.49 1.10 -9.21
CA LEU A 96 -8.20 1.76 -9.28
C LEU A 96 -7.63 1.74 -10.71
N LEU A 97 -7.63 0.58 -11.36
CA LEU A 97 -7.16 0.43 -12.74
C LEU A 97 -8.03 1.23 -13.70
N ALA A 98 -9.35 1.11 -13.58
CA ALA A 98 -10.31 1.78 -14.44
C ALA A 98 -10.23 3.31 -14.31
N LEU A 99 -10.01 3.86 -13.11
CA LEU A 99 -9.80 5.30 -12.91
C LEU A 99 -8.52 5.79 -13.62
N ILE A 100 -7.46 4.99 -13.56
CA ILE A 100 -6.20 5.32 -14.21
C ILE A 100 -6.34 5.23 -15.74
N ASP A 101 -7.03 4.21 -16.25
CA ASP A 101 -7.35 4.05 -17.66
C ASP A 101 -8.24 5.18 -18.18
N PHE A 102 -9.18 5.64 -17.38
CA PHE A 102 -9.99 6.81 -17.73
C PHE A 102 -9.12 8.08 -17.91
N ILE A 103 -8.14 8.30 -17.03
CA ILE A 103 -7.29 9.51 -17.03
C ILE A 103 -6.18 9.44 -18.08
N ILE A 104 -5.37 8.36 -18.09
CA ILE A 104 -4.16 8.23 -18.93
C ILE A 104 -4.40 7.38 -20.16
N GLY A 105 -5.31 6.43 -20.06
CA GLY A 105 -5.69 5.55 -21.13
C GLY A 105 -5.25 4.11 -21.04
N SER A 106 -4.13 3.89 -20.38
CA SER A 106 -3.65 2.54 -20.09
C SER A 106 -2.81 2.57 -18.82
N HIS A 107 -3.22 1.80 -17.84
CA HIS A 107 -2.55 1.58 -16.58
C HIS A 107 -1.23 0.82 -16.77
N LEU A 108 -1.07 0.08 -17.88
CA LEU A 108 0.14 -0.67 -18.22
C LEU A 108 1.37 0.23 -18.39
N GLU A 109 1.16 1.47 -18.83
CA GLU A 109 2.22 2.45 -19.08
C GLU A 109 2.51 3.34 -17.86
N THR A 110 1.84 3.06 -16.73
CA THR A 110 1.94 3.86 -15.52
C THR A 110 2.85 3.22 -14.49
N HIS A 111 3.42 4.06 -13.63
CA HIS A 111 4.45 3.68 -12.67
C HIS A 111 4.11 4.18 -11.28
N VAL A 112 4.46 3.42 -10.24
CA VAL A 112 4.16 3.83 -8.85
C VAL A 112 5.29 4.70 -8.29
N ALA A 113 5.03 5.99 -8.17
CA ALA A 113 5.98 6.98 -7.64
C ALA A 113 5.98 7.04 -6.11
N HIS A 114 4.83 6.81 -5.46
CA HIS A 114 4.72 6.80 -4.00
C HIS A 114 3.57 5.89 -3.57
N ASN A 115 3.76 5.12 -2.51
CA ASN A 115 2.70 4.42 -1.81
C ASN A 115 2.85 4.56 -0.28
N ASP A 116 1.72 4.57 0.42
CA ASP A 116 1.64 4.48 1.88
C ASP A 116 1.03 3.10 2.23
N ASP A 117 1.89 2.16 2.62
CA ASP A 117 1.48 0.82 3.09
C ASP A 117 0.94 0.96 4.52
N LYS A 118 -0.21 0.35 4.85
CA LYS A 118 -0.81 0.47 6.19
C LYS A 118 -1.22 -0.86 6.82
N LEU A 119 -1.40 -0.83 8.13
CA LEU A 119 -2.10 -1.83 8.94
C LEU A 119 -2.94 -1.12 10.00
N ASP A 120 -4.11 -1.68 10.29
CA ASP A 120 -5.05 -1.16 11.28
C ASP A 120 -5.26 -2.17 12.41
N TRP A 121 -5.35 -1.66 13.65
CA TRP A 121 -5.76 -2.43 14.81
C TRP A 121 -6.93 -1.73 15.49
N PHE A 122 -8.07 -2.41 15.54
CA PHE A 122 -9.28 -1.96 16.23
C PHE A 122 -9.36 -2.60 17.61
N GLN A 123 -9.67 -1.79 18.64
CA GLN A 123 -9.91 -2.21 20.02
C GLN A 123 -8.80 -3.07 20.65
N PHE A 124 -7.58 -2.99 20.12
CA PHE A 124 -6.48 -3.86 20.52
C PHE A 124 -5.40 -3.14 21.33
N MET A 125 -4.90 -2.02 20.81
CA MET A 125 -3.78 -1.29 21.41
C MET A 125 -3.87 0.18 21.04
N THR A 126 -3.49 1.06 21.97
CA THR A 126 -3.37 2.51 21.73
C THR A 126 -2.13 2.83 20.90
N SER A 127 -2.08 4.01 20.28
CA SER A 127 -0.90 4.48 19.55
C SER A 127 0.33 4.59 20.45
N LYS A 128 0.16 5.05 21.69
CA LYS A 128 1.20 5.09 22.71
C LYS A 128 1.74 3.72 23.07
N ASP A 129 0.87 2.73 23.26
CA ASP A 129 1.30 1.36 23.60
C ASP A 129 1.96 0.65 22.42
N LEU A 130 1.58 0.98 21.19
CA LEU A 130 2.26 0.53 19.99
C LEU A 130 3.65 1.16 19.89
N ALA A 131 3.80 2.46 20.18
CA ALA A 131 5.09 3.14 20.16
C ALA A 131 6.09 2.58 21.20
N LYS A 132 5.59 2.09 22.35
CA LYS A 132 6.40 1.36 23.36
C LYS A 132 6.95 0.01 22.87
N ARG A 133 6.41 -0.53 21.78
CA ARG A 133 6.77 -1.83 21.19
C ARG A 133 7.42 -1.71 19.80
N LEU A 134 7.18 -0.59 19.11
CA LEU A 134 7.56 -0.41 17.71
C LEU A 134 9.05 -0.09 17.54
N TYR A 135 9.73 -0.95 16.77
CA TYR A 135 11.11 -0.77 16.31
C TYR A 135 11.16 -0.59 14.80
N VAL A 136 11.89 0.43 14.34
CA VAL A 136 12.09 0.73 12.92
C VAL A 136 13.58 0.68 12.59
N GLY A 137 14.02 -0.41 11.98
CA GLY A 137 15.44 -0.79 11.92
C GLY A 137 16.36 0.12 11.12
N TYR A 138 15.84 0.90 10.17
CA TYR A 138 16.63 1.89 9.42
C TYR A 138 16.71 3.25 10.13
N GLN A 139 15.88 3.47 11.15
CA GLN A 139 15.82 4.74 11.86
C GLN A 139 16.81 4.73 13.03
N LYS A 140 17.66 5.76 13.10
CA LYS A 140 18.69 5.90 14.16
C LYS A 140 18.36 6.98 15.18
N LYS A 141 17.21 7.63 15.07
CA LYS A 141 16.75 8.68 15.99
C LYS A 141 15.47 8.24 16.70
N PRO A 142 15.18 8.80 17.89
CA PRO A 142 13.86 8.66 18.50
C PRO A 142 12.74 9.05 17.53
N PRO A 143 11.54 8.47 17.68
CA PRO A 143 10.37 8.99 17.00
C PRO A 143 10.10 10.41 17.50
N ARG A 144 9.51 11.24 16.63
CA ARG A 144 8.94 12.51 17.07
C ARG A 144 7.50 12.25 17.48
N ASP A 145 7.16 12.58 18.72
CA ASP A 145 5.77 12.71 19.13
C ASP A 145 5.21 14.00 18.50
N TYR A 146 4.19 13.88 17.67
CA TYR A 146 3.65 15.02 16.96
C TYR A 146 2.82 15.87 17.92
N HIS A 147 3.24 17.13 18.10
CA HIS A 147 2.68 18.06 19.09
C HIS A 147 2.75 17.59 20.55
N ASP A 148 3.57 16.57 20.85
CA ASP A 148 3.73 15.98 22.19
C ASP A 148 2.40 15.50 22.82
N LEU A 149 1.44 15.09 21.99
CA LEU A 149 0.10 14.65 22.42
C LEU A 149 0.05 13.16 22.78
N GLY A 150 1.09 12.38 22.46
CA GLY A 150 1.11 10.93 22.68
C GLY A 150 0.23 10.16 21.71
N GLN A 151 -0.22 10.82 20.63
CA GLN A 151 -1.21 10.29 19.69
C GLN A 151 -0.59 9.88 18.36
N THR A 152 0.49 10.53 17.93
CA THR A 152 1.11 10.29 16.62
C THR A 152 2.64 10.28 16.76
N TYR A 153 3.26 9.17 16.38
CA TYR A 153 4.70 8.99 16.45
C TYR A 153 5.30 8.85 15.06
N LEU A 154 6.28 9.69 14.73
CA LEU A 154 6.90 9.76 13.40
C LEU A 154 8.34 9.24 13.42
N TYR A 155 8.60 8.17 12.64
CA TYR A 155 9.89 7.50 12.53
C TYR A 155 10.53 7.81 11.17
N GLY A 156 11.52 8.70 11.17
CA GLY A 156 12.22 9.14 9.96
C GLY A 156 11.68 10.46 9.41
N LYS A 157 11.91 10.74 8.12
CA LYS A 157 11.58 12.02 7.48
C LYS A 157 10.57 11.82 6.35
N ARG A 158 9.57 12.71 6.28
CA ARG A 158 8.54 12.75 5.21
C ARG A 158 9.12 12.80 3.80
N SER A 159 10.30 13.39 3.61
CA SER A 159 10.91 13.53 2.30
C SER A 159 11.50 12.23 1.73
N GLY A 160 11.66 11.19 2.56
CA GLY A 160 12.18 9.87 2.19
C GLY A 160 11.24 8.75 2.61
N GLN A 161 11.77 7.79 3.37
CA GLN A 161 10.99 6.72 3.97
C GLN A 161 10.63 7.11 5.41
N GLN A 162 9.34 7.04 5.74
CA GLN A 162 8.84 7.37 7.07
C GLN A 162 7.84 6.29 7.49
N ALA A 163 7.99 5.78 8.71
CA ALA A 163 6.94 5.02 9.37
C ALA A 163 6.22 5.95 10.36
N LYS A 164 4.93 5.75 10.55
CA LYS A 164 4.10 6.50 11.48
C LYS A 164 3.22 5.52 12.21
N ASN A 165 3.02 5.70 13.51
CA ASN A 165 1.90 5.07 14.17
C ASN A 165 1.07 6.14 14.86
N TYR A 166 -0.25 6.02 14.78
CA TYR A 166 -1.12 7.07 15.30
C TYR A 166 -2.53 6.57 15.63
N ASP A 167 -3.25 7.37 16.40
CA ASP A 167 -4.68 7.18 16.66
C ASP A 167 -5.49 7.60 15.44
N LYS A 168 -6.01 6.60 14.72
CA LYS A 168 -6.81 6.79 13.52
C LYS A 168 -8.25 7.16 13.85
N ALA A 169 -8.79 6.71 14.99
CA ALA A 169 -10.13 7.09 15.42
C ALA A 169 -10.19 8.61 15.62
N GLU A 170 -9.22 9.16 16.35
CA GLU A 170 -9.10 10.60 16.55
C GLU A 170 -8.88 11.36 15.22
N GLU A 171 -8.03 10.86 14.32
CA GLU A 171 -7.86 11.49 12.99
C GLU A 171 -9.17 11.51 12.17
N GLN A 172 -10.06 10.54 12.40
CA GLN A 172 -11.38 10.48 11.76
C GLN A 172 -12.48 11.21 12.57
N GLY A 173 -12.19 11.74 13.76
CA GLY A 173 -13.19 12.35 14.64
C GLY A 173 -14.17 11.34 15.25
N LEU A 174 -13.70 10.11 15.51
CA LEU A 174 -14.48 9.03 16.12
C LEU A 174 -14.15 8.94 17.61
N ASP A 175 -14.96 9.60 18.44
CA ASP A 175 -14.76 9.63 19.88
C ASP A 175 -15.09 8.28 20.54
N GLY A 176 -14.27 7.86 21.51
CA GLY A 176 -14.49 6.64 22.29
C GLY A 176 -14.10 5.33 21.60
N GLU A 177 -13.62 5.39 20.36
CA GLU A 177 -13.07 4.23 19.65
C GLU A 177 -11.55 4.13 19.83
N ILE A 178 -11.04 2.90 19.97
CA ILE A 178 -9.61 2.63 19.90
C ILE A 178 -9.30 2.09 18.52
N TRP A 179 -8.66 2.91 17.69
CA TRP A 179 -8.20 2.50 16.37
C TRP A 179 -6.80 3.02 16.13
N THR A 180 -5.82 2.13 16.17
CA THR A 180 -4.42 2.48 15.91
C THR A 180 -4.03 2.07 14.51
N ARG A 181 -3.39 2.98 13.77
CA ARG A 181 -2.82 2.70 12.45
C ARG A 181 -1.30 2.73 12.48
N LEU A 182 -0.68 1.76 11.82
CA LEU A 182 0.73 1.81 11.41
C LEU A 182 0.77 2.07 9.91
N GLU A 183 1.48 3.11 9.50
CA GLU A 183 1.67 3.48 8.10
C GLU A 183 3.15 3.57 7.78
N LYS A 184 3.53 3.16 6.58
CA LYS A 184 4.88 3.35 6.06
C LYS A 184 4.85 3.93 4.66
N SER A 185 5.28 5.19 4.58
CA SER A 185 5.44 5.91 3.33
C SER A 185 6.72 5.52 2.60
N ARG A 186 6.57 5.25 1.29
CA ARG A 186 7.69 5.00 0.38
C ARG A 186 7.58 5.88 -0.86
N LYS A 187 8.50 6.85 -0.97
CA LYS A 187 8.65 7.70 -2.16
C LYS A 187 9.80 7.24 -3.04
N ARG A 188 9.51 6.90 -4.30
CA ARG A 188 10.49 6.50 -5.33
C ARG A 188 10.82 7.69 -6.22
N ARG A 189 11.83 8.47 -5.81
CA ARG A 189 12.23 9.69 -6.51
C ARG A 189 12.84 9.38 -7.87
N ASP A 190 13.74 8.41 -7.95
CA ASP A 190 14.39 8.00 -9.18
C ASP A 190 13.38 7.31 -10.11
N LYS A 191 13.31 7.80 -11.37
CA LYS A 191 12.49 7.23 -12.44
C LYS A 191 12.75 5.75 -12.66
N ARG A 192 14.03 5.33 -12.65
CA ARG A 192 14.42 3.93 -12.95
C ARG A 192 14.02 2.96 -11.83
N SER A 193 13.83 3.48 -10.62
CA SER A 193 13.42 2.69 -9.44
C SER A 193 11.92 2.44 -9.34
N ARG A 194 11.09 3.10 -10.18
CA ARG A 194 9.63 3.02 -10.09
C ARG A 194 9.14 1.74 -10.79
N PRO A 195 8.46 0.82 -10.09
CA PRO A 195 7.83 -0.30 -10.75
C PRO A 195 6.67 0.19 -11.61
N THR A 196 6.36 -0.55 -12.67
CA THR A 196 5.07 -0.36 -13.34
C THR A 196 3.94 -0.66 -12.36
N LEU A 197 2.75 -0.11 -12.59
CA LEU A 197 1.61 -0.37 -11.72
C LEU A 197 1.29 -1.87 -11.64
N MET A 198 1.35 -2.58 -12.77
CA MET A 198 1.15 -4.03 -12.79
C MET A 198 2.21 -4.78 -12.00
N GLN A 199 3.50 -4.41 -12.13
CA GLN A 199 4.55 -5.01 -11.30
C GLN A 199 4.30 -4.74 -9.81
N PHE A 200 3.86 -3.54 -9.45
CA PHE A 200 3.56 -3.18 -8.07
C PHE A 200 2.39 -3.98 -7.47
N LEU A 201 1.36 -4.27 -8.27
CA LEU A 201 0.19 -5.04 -7.83
C LEU A 201 0.44 -6.55 -7.80
N LEU A 202 1.25 -7.07 -8.74
CA LEU A 202 1.47 -8.51 -8.91
C LEU A 202 2.69 -9.06 -8.15
N ASP A 203 3.62 -8.21 -7.69
CA ASP A 203 4.78 -8.68 -6.92
C ASP A 203 4.38 -9.11 -5.51
N GLN A 204 5.19 -9.94 -4.85
CA GLN A 204 4.85 -10.51 -3.54
C GLN A 204 4.88 -9.48 -2.38
N ARG A 205 5.26 -8.24 -2.67
CA ARG A 205 5.33 -7.12 -1.72
C ARG A 205 6.05 -7.45 -0.41
N CYS A 206 7.09 -8.29 -0.47
CA CYS A 206 7.99 -8.58 0.64
C CYS A 206 8.73 -7.32 1.15
N ASP A 207 8.62 -6.22 0.42
CA ASP A 207 9.16 -4.93 0.78
C ASP A 207 8.21 -4.10 1.68
N ALA A 208 6.90 -4.40 1.71
CA ALA A 208 5.91 -3.71 2.54
C ALA A 208 6.25 -3.87 4.02
N LEU A 209 6.20 -2.77 4.77
CA LEU A 209 6.57 -2.72 6.20
C LEU A 209 7.94 -3.36 6.57
N LYS A 210 8.82 -3.61 5.59
CA LYS A 210 10.17 -4.16 5.84
C LYS A 210 10.94 -3.33 6.86
N ASN A 211 11.66 -4.01 7.76
CA ASN A 211 12.40 -3.41 8.88
C ASN A 211 11.52 -2.73 9.94
N VAL A 212 10.21 -3.00 9.96
CA VAL A 212 9.33 -2.61 11.05
C VAL A 212 9.03 -3.86 11.88
N VAL A 213 9.21 -3.78 13.19
CA VAL A 213 9.03 -4.90 14.12
C VAL A 213 8.23 -4.40 15.32
N ILE A 214 7.15 -5.10 15.67
CA ILE A 214 6.43 -4.87 16.92
C ILE A 214 7.00 -5.84 17.94
N VAL A 215 7.95 -5.36 18.74
CA VAL A 215 8.69 -6.17 19.70
C VAL A 215 7.75 -6.59 20.83
N ASP A 216 7.78 -7.88 21.17
CA ASP A 216 7.03 -8.41 22.30
C ASP A 216 7.76 -8.07 23.60
N ILE A 217 7.54 -6.85 24.11
CA ILE A 217 8.26 -6.35 25.28
C ILE A 217 7.91 -7.10 26.56
N ASP A 218 6.78 -7.81 26.57
CA ASP A 218 6.29 -8.56 27.72
C ASP A 218 7.14 -9.83 27.97
N LYS A 219 7.95 -10.23 26.98
CA LYS A 219 8.98 -11.28 27.12
C LYS A 219 10.27 -10.80 27.80
N PHE A 220 10.46 -9.50 28.02
CA PHE A 220 11.61 -9.01 28.80
C PHE A 220 11.32 -9.09 30.30
N SER A 221 12.36 -9.33 31.09
CA SER A 221 12.26 -9.18 32.53
C SER A 221 12.15 -7.70 32.90
N GLY A 222 11.36 -7.36 33.91
CA GLY A 222 11.29 -5.99 34.44
C GLY A 222 12.64 -5.44 34.94
N ARG A 223 13.61 -6.32 35.24
CA ARG A 223 14.98 -5.94 35.64
C ARG A 223 15.86 -5.58 34.43
N ASP A 224 15.46 -5.96 33.23
CA ASP A 224 16.24 -5.73 32.03
C ASP A 224 16.43 -4.24 31.79
N LYS A 225 17.65 -3.88 31.38
CA LYS A 225 18.00 -2.47 31.11
C LYS A 225 17.06 -1.87 30.07
N ILE A 226 16.68 -2.62 29.04
CA ILE A 226 15.76 -2.15 28.00
C ILE A 226 14.38 -1.77 28.59
N MET A 227 13.82 -2.56 29.50
CA MET A 227 12.53 -2.25 30.13
C MET A 227 12.59 -0.98 30.98
N ARG A 228 13.66 -0.82 31.78
CA ARG A 228 13.90 0.43 32.52
C ARG A 228 14.02 1.64 31.60
N ARG A 229 14.62 1.49 30.41
CA ARG A 229 14.73 2.56 29.41
C ARG A 229 13.39 2.84 28.71
N ILE A 230 12.60 1.81 28.39
CA ILE A 230 11.24 1.98 27.82
C ILE A 230 10.37 2.77 28.80
N ASN A 231 10.38 2.41 30.08
CA ASN A 231 9.64 3.13 31.11
C ASN A 231 10.11 4.57 31.29
N LYS A 232 11.40 4.86 31.08
CA LYS A 232 11.97 6.20 31.16
C LYS A 232 11.64 7.08 29.94
N TYR A 233 11.74 6.54 28.73
CA TYR A 233 11.65 7.31 27.48
C TYR A 233 10.29 7.19 26.77
N GLY A 234 9.44 6.24 27.17
CA GLY A 234 8.10 6.06 26.60
C GLY A 234 8.05 5.32 25.27
N THR A 235 9.17 5.12 24.55
CA THR A 235 9.18 4.39 23.26
C THR A 235 10.28 3.33 23.19
N PHE A 236 10.02 2.23 22.47
CA PHE A 236 11.01 1.17 22.27
C PHE A 236 12.24 1.70 21.51
N GLN A 237 11.97 2.45 20.45
CA GLN A 237 12.99 2.96 19.55
C GLN A 237 14.00 3.85 20.29
N GLU A 238 13.54 4.78 21.12
CA GLU A 238 14.44 5.63 21.91
C GLU A 238 15.21 4.83 22.97
N ALA A 239 14.50 3.96 23.69
CA ALA A 239 15.12 3.05 24.65
C ALA A 239 16.25 2.23 24.04
N TYR A 240 16.00 1.62 22.87
CA TYR A 240 16.99 0.86 22.12
C TYR A 240 18.18 1.72 21.65
N MET A 241 17.93 2.96 21.20
CA MET A 241 19.01 3.85 20.75
C MET A 241 19.92 4.31 21.89
N SER A 242 19.41 4.34 23.13
CA SER A 242 20.19 4.66 24.33
C SER A 242 21.15 3.56 24.81
N LEU A 243 21.05 2.35 24.24
CA LEU A 243 21.89 1.20 24.58
C LEU A 243 23.25 1.23 23.86
N THR A 244 24.24 0.51 24.39
CA THR A 244 25.50 0.28 23.68
C THR A 244 25.31 -0.68 22.49
N GLU A 245 26.28 -0.77 21.58
CA GLU A 245 26.18 -1.67 20.43
C GLU A 245 26.17 -3.15 20.82
N GLU A 246 26.88 -3.54 21.88
CA GLU A 246 26.84 -4.90 22.44
C GLU A 246 25.45 -5.23 22.97
N GLU A 247 24.83 -4.29 23.70
CA GLU A 247 23.48 -4.43 24.25
C GLU A 247 22.45 -4.52 23.12
N LYS A 248 22.54 -3.66 22.10
CA LYS A 248 21.70 -3.71 20.90
C LYS A 248 21.76 -5.06 20.20
N ARG A 249 22.96 -5.64 20.05
CA ARG A 249 23.13 -7.00 19.48
C ARG A 249 22.47 -8.07 20.35
N LYS A 250 22.56 -7.97 21.68
CA LYS A 250 21.87 -8.88 22.60
C LYS A 250 20.35 -8.79 22.43
N ILE A 251 19.80 -7.58 22.39
CA ILE A 251 18.36 -7.36 22.17
C ILE A 251 17.88 -7.95 20.84
N LYS A 252 18.61 -7.74 19.74
CA LYS A 252 18.25 -8.33 18.43
C LYS A 252 18.27 -9.86 18.40
N ARG A 253 18.99 -10.51 19.32
CA ARG A 253 19.03 -11.97 19.46
C ARG A 253 18.00 -12.50 20.45
N HIS A 254 17.38 -11.62 21.24
CA HIS A 254 16.38 -11.95 22.25
C HIS A 254 15.09 -12.46 21.62
N GLU A 255 14.35 -13.31 22.34
CA GLU A 255 13.12 -13.92 21.86
C GLU A 255 12.04 -12.87 21.53
N ALA A 256 11.88 -11.85 22.39
CA ALA A 256 11.03 -10.68 22.16
C ALA A 256 11.17 -10.05 20.75
N PHE A 257 12.38 -10.09 20.20
CA PHE A 257 12.70 -9.50 18.89
C PHE A 257 12.61 -10.52 17.75
N LYS A 258 13.00 -11.78 18.01
CA LYS A 258 12.94 -12.87 17.02
C LYS A 258 11.52 -13.35 16.73
N SER A 259 10.69 -13.35 17.77
CA SER A 259 9.28 -13.73 17.73
C SER A 259 8.48 -12.50 18.14
N PRO A 260 8.30 -11.54 17.22
CA PRO A 260 7.58 -10.30 17.50
C PRO A 260 6.12 -10.58 17.87
N LEU A 261 5.48 -9.62 18.54
CA LEU A 261 4.08 -9.72 18.94
C LEU A 261 3.17 -9.93 17.71
N PHE A 262 3.54 -9.32 16.59
CA PHE A 262 2.87 -9.49 15.30
C PHE A 262 3.87 -9.65 14.16
N ASP A 263 3.57 -10.56 13.24
CA ASP A 263 4.19 -10.56 11.92
C ASP A 263 3.46 -9.55 11.02
N VAL A 264 3.91 -8.29 11.08
CA VAL A 264 3.35 -7.19 10.29
C VAL A 264 3.45 -7.44 8.78
N VAL A 265 4.42 -8.21 8.31
CA VAL A 265 4.57 -8.50 6.87
C VAL A 265 3.53 -9.54 6.47
N ALA A 266 3.32 -10.59 7.26
CA ALA A 266 2.28 -11.58 7.02
C ALA A 266 0.88 -10.98 7.09
N MET A 267 0.60 -10.13 8.08
CA MET A 267 -0.67 -9.41 8.19
C MET A 267 -0.94 -8.54 6.96
N PHE A 268 0.05 -7.74 6.53
CA PHE A 268 -0.09 -6.91 5.34
C PHE A 268 -0.35 -7.75 4.09
N LYS A 269 0.34 -8.88 3.93
CA LYS A 269 0.12 -9.79 2.80
C LYS A 269 -1.28 -10.40 2.81
N SER A 270 -1.83 -10.68 3.98
CA SER A 270 -3.21 -11.16 4.12
C SER A 270 -4.22 -10.09 3.71
N GLU A 271 -4.04 -8.84 4.14
CA GLU A 271 -4.90 -7.72 3.70
C GLU A 271 -4.78 -7.46 2.20
N LEU A 272 -3.57 -7.52 1.65
CA LEU A 272 -3.33 -7.39 0.22
C LEU A 272 -4.03 -8.50 -0.58
N ASP A 273 -3.95 -9.74 -0.12
CA ASP A 273 -4.61 -10.87 -0.78
C ASP A 273 -6.14 -10.70 -0.80
N LYS A 274 -6.74 -10.26 0.32
CA LYS A 274 -8.18 -9.98 0.42
C LYS A 274 -8.60 -8.81 -0.47
N TRP A 275 -7.81 -7.75 -0.51
CA TRP A 275 -8.10 -6.60 -1.37
C TRP A 275 -7.98 -6.98 -2.86
N LEU A 276 -6.95 -7.74 -3.23
CA LEU A 276 -6.77 -8.22 -4.61
C LEU A 276 -7.88 -9.19 -5.04
N SER A 277 -8.44 -10.01 -4.13
CA SER A 277 -9.54 -10.94 -4.46
C SER A 277 -10.83 -10.25 -4.89
N LEU A 278 -10.97 -8.93 -4.67
CA LEU A 278 -12.06 -8.14 -5.21
C LEU A 278 -11.97 -7.97 -6.74
N SER A 279 -10.80 -8.26 -7.34
CA SER A 279 -10.60 -8.37 -8.79
C SER A 279 -10.13 -9.80 -9.12
N PRO A 280 -11.04 -10.71 -9.51
CA PRO A 280 -10.69 -12.13 -9.73
C PRO A 280 -9.54 -12.33 -10.72
N ASN A 281 -9.52 -11.54 -11.79
CA ASN A 281 -8.46 -11.60 -12.81
C ASN A 281 -7.10 -11.17 -12.23
N LEU A 282 -7.06 -10.05 -11.50
CA LEU A 282 -5.82 -9.56 -10.90
C LEU A 282 -5.34 -10.49 -9.79
N HIS A 283 -6.26 -11.07 -9.01
CA HIS A 283 -5.94 -12.05 -7.98
C HIS A 283 -5.30 -13.31 -8.57
N PHE A 284 -5.91 -13.87 -9.63
CA PHE A 284 -5.34 -14.99 -10.37
C PHE A 284 -3.95 -14.66 -10.89
N MET A 285 -3.79 -13.51 -11.57
CA MET A 285 -2.51 -13.06 -12.08
C MET A 285 -1.47 -12.91 -10.98
N CYS A 286 -1.84 -12.38 -9.80
CA CYS A 286 -0.93 -12.22 -8.66
C CYS A 286 -0.40 -13.58 -8.14
N LYS A 287 -1.21 -14.65 -8.22
CA LYS A 287 -0.79 -15.99 -7.81
C LYS A 287 0.13 -16.66 -8.83
N VAL A 288 -0.10 -16.43 -10.12
CA VAL A 288 0.66 -17.10 -11.20
C VAL A 288 1.92 -16.31 -11.59
N PHE A 289 1.91 -14.97 -11.48
CA PHE A 289 3.02 -14.11 -11.89
C PHE A 289 4.37 -14.47 -11.23
N PRO A 290 4.45 -14.81 -9.92
CA PRO A 290 5.70 -15.28 -9.32
C PRO A 290 6.24 -16.56 -9.96
N VAL A 291 5.36 -17.47 -10.40
CA VAL A 291 5.74 -18.71 -11.10
C VAL A 291 6.33 -18.38 -12.45
N PHE A 292 5.66 -17.53 -13.25
CA PHE A 292 6.18 -17.07 -14.53
C PHE A 292 7.54 -16.37 -14.40
N LYS A 293 7.67 -15.48 -13.41
CA LYS A 293 8.92 -14.76 -13.11
C LYS A 293 10.06 -15.71 -12.74
N ALA A 294 9.78 -16.78 -11.99
CA ALA A 294 10.77 -17.80 -11.64
C ALA A 294 11.19 -18.61 -12.87
N SER A 295 10.24 -19.01 -13.71
CA SER A 295 10.48 -19.77 -14.94
C SER A 295 11.30 -18.99 -15.97
N TRP A 296 11.01 -17.70 -16.18
CA TRP A 296 11.80 -16.85 -17.10
C TRP A 296 13.16 -16.46 -16.55
N GLY A 297 13.35 -16.48 -15.23
CA GLY A 297 14.63 -16.17 -14.60
C GLY A 297 15.71 -17.25 -14.77
N GLY A 298 15.40 -18.37 -15.44
CA GLY A 298 16.34 -19.47 -15.69
C GLY A 298 16.81 -20.21 -14.43
N ARG A 299 16.17 -19.97 -13.27
CA ARG A 299 16.59 -20.52 -11.97
C ARG A 299 16.03 -21.90 -11.67
N ASP A 300 15.02 -22.34 -12.42
CA ASP A 300 14.44 -23.67 -12.25
C ASP A 300 14.77 -24.55 -13.45
N LYS A 301 15.46 -25.67 -13.22
CA LYS A 301 15.21 -26.88 -14.01
C LYS A 301 13.73 -27.16 -13.80
N LEU A 302 12.91 -27.02 -14.84
CA LEU A 302 11.45 -27.24 -14.84
C LEU A 302 11.10 -28.64 -14.30
N GLN A 303 11.15 -28.82 -12.98
CA GLN A 303 10.39 -29.84 -12.31
C GLN A 303 8.98 -29.27 -12.23
N TYR A 304 8.07 -29.88 -12.97
CA TYR A 304 6.64 -29.59 -12.98
C TYR A 304 6.13 -29.37 -11.55
N ARG A 305 6.09 -28.11 -11.10
CA ARG A 305 5.37 -27.75 -9.89
C ARG A 305 3.91 -27.73 -10.29
N VAL A 306 3.21 -28.80 -9.94
CA VAL A 306 1.75 -28.83 -9.95
C VAL A 306 1.30 -27.73 -8.99
N VAL A 307 0.92 -26.57 -9.52
CA VAL A 307 0.21 -25.56 -8.76
C VAL A 307 -1.19 -26.14 -8.56
N ARG A 308 -1.40 -26.83 -7.44
CA ARG A 308 -2.75 -27.16 -6.98
C ARG A 308 -3.42 -25.85 -6.59
N LEU A 309 -4.05 -25.22 -7.57
CA LEU A 309 -5.02 -24.17 -7.33
C LEU A 309 -6.11 -24.83 -6.49
N LYS A 310 -6.25 -24.44 -5.23
CA LYS A 310 -7.51 -24.68 -4.54
C LYS A 310 -8.58 -24.02 -5.42
N PRO A 311 -9.68 -24.72 -5.77
CA PRO A 311 -10.78 -24.07 -6.46
C PRO A 311 -11.10 -22.81 -5.65
N ILE A 312 -11.07 -21.67 -6.32
CA ILE A 312 -11.55 -20.43 -5.73
C ILE A 312 -13.01 -20.75 -5.41
N HIS A 313 -13.33 -20.95 -4.13
CA HIS A 313 -14.71 -20.99 -3.68
C HIS A 313 -15.26 -19.59 -3.88
N LEU A 314 -15.68 -19.29 -5.11
CA LEU A 314 -16.55 -18.18 -5.45
C LEU A 314 -17.90 -18.49 -4.81
N ASN A 315 -18.00 -18.35 -3.49
CA ASN A 315 -19.28 -18.23 -2.81
C ASN A 315 -19.78 -16.79 -3.02
N TYR A 316 -19.99 -16.44 -4.28
CA TYR A 316 -20.92 -15.39 -4.69
C TYR A 316 -22.11 -16.12 -5.32
N THR A 317 -22.93 -16.71 -4.46
CA THR A 317 -24.24 -17.25 -4.82
C THR A 317 -25.14 -16.09 -5.22
N GLU A 318 -25.09 -15.74 -6.51
CA GLU A 318 -26.24 -15.29 -7.32
C GLU A 318 -25.88 -14.94 -8.77
N ALA A 319 -24.60 -14.87 -9.17
CA ALA A 319 -24.22 -14.44 -10.53
C ALA A 319 -23.65 -15.53 -11.46
N LEU A 320 -23.54 -16.79 -11.03
CA LEU A 320 -22.78 -17.83 -11.75
C LEU A 320 -23.56 -19.14 -11.98
N SER A 321 -24.84 -19.08 -12.32
CA SER A 321 -25.60 -20.26 -12.76
C SER A 321 -25.37 -20.65 -14.23
N ALA A 322 -24.49 -19.97 -14.97
CA ALA A 322 -24.31 -20.20 -16.42
C ALA A 322 -23.02 -20.91 -16.84
N TYR A 323 -22.10 -21.27 -15.93
CA TYR A 323 -20.80 -21.83 -16.34
C TYR A 323 -20.29 -22.91 -15.39
N ILE A 324 -21.03 -24.01 -15.29
CA ILE A 324 -20.50 -25.27 -14.77
C ILE A 324 -20.46 -26.25 -15.95
N GLY A 325 -19.28 -26.35 -16.57
CA GLY A 325 -18.94 -27.37 -17.55
C GLY A 325 -17.77 -28.20 -17.02
N ASP A 326 -17.95 -29.51 -17.05
CA ASP A 326 -17.09 -30.54 -16.46
C ASP A 326 -15.59 -30.48 -16.86
N ASN A 327 -14.75 -30.87 -15.88
CA ASN A 327 -13.45 -31.54 -16.05
C ASN A 327 -12.51 -31.12 -17.20
N ASN A 328 -12.25 -29.83 -17.38
CA ASN A 328 -11.26 -29.39 -18.36
C ASN A 328 -9.90 -29.01 -17.74
N ARG A 329 -8.86 -29.75 -18.18
CA ARG A 329 -7.46 -29.31 -18.16
C ARG A 329 -7.41 -27.93 -18.82
N PHE A 330 -6.96 -26.91 -18.09
CA PHE A 330 -6.70 -25.60 -18.67
C PHE A 330 -5.47 -25.69 -19.59
N SER A 331 -5.69 -25.83 -20.90
CA SER A 331 -4.73 -25.37 -21.89
C SER A 331 -4.82 -23.84 -21.92
N LEU A 332 -3.73 -23.16 -21.58
CA LEU A 332 -3.62 -21.71 -21.83
C LEU A 332 -3.90 -21.45 -23.31
N ARG A 333 -4.97 -20.70 -23.60
CA ARG A 333 -5.15 -20.05 -24.91
C ARG A 333 -3.95 -19.16 -25.16
N ASN A 334 -3.31 -19.32 -26.32
CA ASN A 334 -2.11 -18.60 -26.75
C ASN A 334 -2.37 -17.11 -27.06
N ASP A 335 -3.58 -16.62 -26.80
CA ASP A 335 -4.11 -15.39 -27.36
C ASP A 335 -3.80 -14.17 -26.49
N TYR A 336 -3.36 -14.35 -25.23
CA TYR A 336 -2.92 -13.26 -24.35
C TYR A 336 -1.50 -12.74 -24.65
N LEU A 337 -0.75 -13.41 -25.52
CA LEU A 337 0.64 -13.08 -25.84
C LEU A 337 0.82 -12.49 -27.24
N ALA A 338 -0.24 -12.36 -28.04
CA ALA A 338 -0.14 -11.87 -29.42
C ALA A 338 0.09 -10.35 -29.53
N GLU A 339 -0.17 -9.57 -28.47
CA GLU A 339 -0.02 -8.10 -28.51
C GLU A 339 1.24 -7.55 -27.82
N ILE A 340 2.18 -8.41 -27.42
CA ILE A 340 3.53 -7.98 -27.03
C ILE A 340 4.48 -8.34 -28.18
N SER A 341 4.42 -7.56 -29.26
CA SER A 341 5.46 -7.52 -30.29
C SER A 341 6.49 -6.44 -29.93
N LEU A 342 7.77 -6.80 -30.11
CA LEU A 342 9.02 -6.10 -29.80
C LEU A 342 9.05 -4.57 -29.96
#